data_AF-A0A6C0LQC7-F1
#
_entry.id   AF-A0A6C0LQC7-F1
#
_cell.length_a   1.000
_cell.length_b   1.000
_cell.length_c   1.000
_cell.angle_alpha   90.00
_cell.angle_beta   90.00
_cell.angle_gamma   90.00
#
_symmetry.space_group_name_H-M   'P 1'
#
loop_
_entity.id
_entity.type
_entity.pdbx_description
1 polymer ?
#
loop_
_entity_poly.entity_id
_entity_poly.type
_entity_poly.pdbx_seq_one_letter_code
_entity_poly.pdbx_strand_id
1 'polypeptide(L)'
;MDVLYTFIDEFCKEYNIDPSHDVTHSRDCVRFAEKLMDYSFSEDEKTMARYAAALHDCVDKKYVDPELASLHVHQFLTSIGWSDTRASALLAIVTTMSYSKLNALTVDRKPVFPDHGDWGRVYHIVRQADLLCSYRVHRCYQYQLRIHPDWTEAEHWVRVGAMFQDRMFKYVTNGWFVSREAMALIPPLIEQAKKDLEGRNAVAPAGYGV
;
A
#
# COMPACT_ATOMS: atom_id res chain seq x y z
N MET A 1 4.45 9.16 17.36
CA MET A 1 4.27 9.10 15.90
C MET A 1 5.16 10.10 15.18
N ASP A 2 5.50 11.24 15.78
CA ASP A 2 6.33 12.26 15.10
C ASP A 2 7.70 11.73 14.67
N VAL A 3 8.41 11.02 15.56
CA VAL A 3 9.70 10.38 15.25
C VAL A 3 9.60 9.39 14.07
N LEU A 4 8.49 8.65 13.99
CA LEU A 4 8.22 7.72 12.89
C LEU A 4 8.05 8.45 11.55
N TYR A 5 7.27 9.53 11.53
CA TYR A 5 7.07 10.29 10.29
C TYR A 5 8.30 11.10 9.89
N THR A 6 9.12 11.56 10.85
CA THR A 6 10.43 12.14 10.57
C THR A 6 11.34 11.11 9.91
N PHE A 7 11.44 9.90 10.45
CA PHE A 7 12.21 8.82 9.85
C PHE A 7 11.75 8.52 8.42
N ILE A 8 10.44 8.41 8.18
CA ILE A 8 9.90 8.15 6.84
C ILE A 8 10.23 9.30 5.88
N ASP A 9 10.11 10.55 6.31
CA ASP A 9 10.42 11.72 5.47
C ASP A 9 11.91 11.77 5.10
N GLU A 10 12.81 11.47 6.05
CA GLU A 10 14.24 11.34 5.81
C GLU A 10 14.56 10.17 4.87
N PHE A 11 13.93 9.02 5.08
CA PHE A 11 14.06 7.84 4.21
C PHE A 11 13.61 8.16 2.78
N CYS A 12 12.48 8.84 2.61
CA CYS A 12 11.98 9.24 1.30
C CYS A 12 12.97 10.18 0.59
N LYS A 13 13.59 11.11 1.31
CA LYS A 13 14.62 12.01 0.76
C LYS A 13 15.88 11.26 0.37
N GLU A 14 16.36 10.36 1.23
CA GLU A 14 17.56 9.55 0.98
C GLU A 14 17.43 8.70 -0.28
N TYR A 15 16.30 8.02 -0.45
CA TYR A 15 16.05 7.11 -1.59
C TYR A 15 15.31 7.76 -2.77
N ASN A 16 15.13 9.09 -2.74
CA ASN A 16 14.41 9.85 -3.75
C ASN A 16 13.06 9.21 -4.11
N ILE A 17 12.27 8.88 -3.09
CA ILE A 17 10.92 8.31 -3.21
C ILE A 17 9.98 9.42 -3.71
N ASP A 18 9.19 9.11 -4.74
CA ASP A 18 8.28 10.10 -5.31
C ASP A 18 7.00 10.27 -4.46
N PRO A 19 6.22 11.34 -4.69
CA PRO A 19 5.03 11.64 -3.87
C PRO A 19 3.95 10.54 -3.85
N SER A 20 3.99 9.55 -4.76
CA SER A 20 3.04 8.43 -4.72
C SER A 20 3.27 7.43 -3.59
N HIS A 21 4.44 7.45 -2.94
CA HIS A 21 4.82 6.54 -1.84
C HIS A 21 5.49 7.30 -0.67
N ASP A 22 5.24 8.61 -0.52
CA ASP A 22 5.86 9.44 0.50
C ASP A 22 5.17 9.33 1.89
N VAL A 23 5.59 10.20 2.83
CA VAL A 23 5.02 10.29 4.18
C VAL A 23 3.51 10.61 4.18
N THR A 24 2.97 11.23 3.14
CA THR A 24 1.54 11.50 3.00
C THR A 24 0.77 10.21 2.77
N HIS A 25 1.25 9.35 1.86
CA HIS A 25 0.67 8.02 1.66
C HIS A 25 0.78 7.16 2.92
N SER A 26 1.93 7.22 3.60
CA SER A 26 2.12 6.54 4.89
C SER A 26 1.06 6.92 5.93
N ARG A 27 0.76 8.23 6.06
CA ARG A 27 -0.30 8.73 6.96
C ARG A 27 -1.69 8.25 6.56
N ASP A 28 -1.99 8.18 5.27
CA ASP A 28 -3.28 7.69 4.79
C ASP A 28 -3.45 6.19 5.04
N CYS A 29 -2.40 5.39 4.85
CA CYS A 29 -2.39 3.97 5.22
C CYS A 29 -2.66 3.78 6.72
N VAL A 30 -2.01 4.58 7.58
CA VAL A 30 -2.29 4.55 9.03
C VAL A 30 -3.74 4.88 9.33
N ARG A 31 -4.31 5.93 8.71
CA ARG A 31 -5.72 6.31 8.91
C ARG A 31 -6.68 5.19 8.49
N PHE A 32 -6.43 4.52 7.37
CA PHE A 32 -7.25 3.37 6.99
C PHE A 32 -7.06 2.20 7.93
N ALA A 33 -5.83 1.87 8.33
CA ALA A 33 -5.58 0.82 9.30
C ALA A 33 -6.37 1.08 10.61
N GLU A 34 -6.38 2.31 11.12
CA GLU A 34 -7.15 2.68 12.31
C GLU A 34 -8.66 2.54 12.12
N LYS A 35 -9.20 2.84 10.92
CA LYS A 35 -10.62 2.63 10.61
C LYS A 35 -11.00 1.16 10.50
N LEU A 36 -10.05 0.30 10.14
CA LEU A 36 -10.26 -1.14 9.99
C LEU A 36 -10.14 -1.90 11.32
N MET A 37 -9.52 -1.29 12.33
CA MET A 37 -9.40 -1.88 13.66
C MET A 37 -10.61 -1.55 14.53
N ASP A 38 -11.18 -2.57 15.17
CA ASP A 38 -12.26 -2.43 16.14
C ASP A 38 -11.74 -2.49 17.59
N TYR A 39 -12.66 -2.52 18.56
CA TYR A 39 -12.34 -2.56 19.99
C TYR A 39 -11.70 -3.88 20.45
N SER A 40 -11.74 -4.94 19.64
CA SER A 40 -11.18 -6.25 20.00
C SER A 40 -9.67 -6.35 19.75
N PHE A 41 -9.07 -5.38 19.06
CA PHE A 41 -7.62 -5.30 18.92
C PHE A 41 -6.99 -4.85 20.25
N SER A 42 -5.94 -5.56 20.67
CA SER A 42 -5.05 -5.14 21.75
C SER A 42 -4.26 -3.88 21.36
N GLU A 43 -3.73 -3.17 22.36
CA GLU A 43 -2.86 -2.00 22.09
C GLU A 43 -1.55 -2.39 21.39
N ASP A 44 -1.06 -3.62 21.59
CA ASP A 44 0.12 -4.10 20.88
C ASP A 44 -0.18 -4.33 19.39
N GLU A 45 -1.31 -4.96 19.06
CA GLU A 45 -1.74 -5.11 17.66
C GLU A 45 -2.01 -3.77 16.99
N LYS A 46 -2.65 -2.82 17.67
CA LYS A 46 -2.85 -1.47 17.13
C LYS A 46 -1.53 -0.77 16.86
N THR A 47 -0.56 -0.92 17.75
CA THR A 47 0.78 -0.35 17.56
C THR A 47 1.49 -1.01 16.38
N MET A 48 1.47 -2.33 16.30
CA MET A 48 2.02 -3.08 15.17
C MET A 48 1.38 -2.64 13.84
N ALA A 49 0.05 -2.55 13.77
CA ALA A 49 -0.66 -2.15 12.57
C ALA A 49 -0.32 -0.73 12.12
N ARG A 50 -0.26 0.24 13.06
CA ARG A 50 0.10 1.63 12.75
C ARG A 50 1.53 1.72 12.20
N TYR A 51 2.49 1.07 12.83
CA TYR A 51 3.88 1.12 12.36
C TYR A 51 4.07 0.36 11.05
N ALA A 52 3.49 -0.83 10.89
CA ALA A 52 3.55 -1.57 9.64
C ALA A 52 2.89 -0.79 8.49
N ALA A 53 1.73 -0.15 8.71
CA ALA A 53 1.08 0.69 7.71
C ALA A 53 1.91 1.92 7.33
N ALA A 54 2.60 2.53 8.29
CA ALA A 54 3.47 3.67 8.00
C ALA A 54 4.76 3.28 7.27
N LEU A 55 5.35 2.12 7.59
CA LEU A 55 6.67 1.71 7.11
C LEU A 55 6.65 0.80 5.87
N HIS A 56 5.48 0.37 5.40
CA HIS A 56 5.41 -0.67 4.37
C HIS A 56 6.15 -0.33 3.07
N ASP A 57 6.14 0.95 2.66
CA ASP A 57 6.82 1.41 1.46
C ASP A 57 8.32 1.69 1.67
N CYS A 58 8.80 1.78 2.93
CA CYS A 58 10.22 1.89 3.23
C CYS A 58 11.00 0.63 2.85
N VAL A 59 10.34 -0.49 2.50
CA VAL A 59 10.99 -1.72 2.02
C VAL A 59 10.55 -2.09 0.59
N ASP A 60 9.98 -1.14 -0.17
CA ASP A 60 9.53 -1.41 -1.54
C ASP A 60 10.72 -1.48 -2.51
N LYS A 61 10.88 -2.65 -3.12
CA LYS A 61 11.90 -2.96 -4.14
C LYS A 61 11.89 -2.03 -5.36
N LYS A 62 10.83 -1.25 -5.56
CA LYS A 62 10.76 -0.22 -6.62
C LYS A 62 11.75 0.93 -6.40
N TYR A 63 12.16 1.18 -5.16
CA TYR A 63 12.98 2.34 -4.78
C TYR A 63 14.31 1.93 -4.16
N VAL A 64 14.33 0.85 -3.40
CA VAL A 64 15.48 0.48 -2.56
C VAL A 64 15.68 -1.03 -2.54
N ASP A 65 16.91 -1.47 -2.30
CA ASP A 65 17.19 -2.87 -2.00
C ASP A 65 16.46 -3.30 -0.72
N PRO A 66 15.56 -4.31 -0.77
CA PRO A 66 14.76 -4.67 0.39
C PRO A 66 15.56 -5.19 1.60
N GLU A 67 16.73 -5.78 1.39
CA GLU A 67 17.56 -6.29 2.49
C GLU A 67 18.21 -5.13 3.26
N LEU A 68 18.82 -4.19 2.54
CA LEU A 68 19.39 -2.98 3.11
C LEU A 68 18.31 -2.13 3.80
N ALA A 69 17.18 -1.93 3.15
CA ALA A 69 16.05 -1.20 3.70
C ALA A 69 15.49 -1.86 4.97
N SER A 70 15.36 -3.19 4.98
CA SER A 70 14.89 -3.93 6.14
C SER A 70 15.84 -3.77 7.33
N LEU A 71 17.16 -3.74 7.09
CA LEU A 71 18.14 -3.46 8.15
C LEU A 71 17.97 -2.05 8.72
N HIS A 72 17.78 -1.04 7.87
CA HIS A 72 17.60 0.35 8.29
C HIS A 72 16.32 0.52 9.14
N VAL A 73 15.19 -0.05 8.66
CA VAL A 73 13.92 -0.05 9.40
C VAL A 73 14.04 -0.83 10.72
N HIS A 74 14.75 -1.96 10.73
CA HIS A 74 15.00 -2.72 11.96
C HIS A 74 15.76 -1.88 12.99
N GLN A 75 16.87 -1.26 12.58
CA GLN A 75 17.69 -0.41 13.43
C GLN A 75 16.87 0.75 14.00
N PHE A 76 16.08 1.43 13.16
CA PHE A 76 15.15 2.46 13.59
C PHE A 76 14.19 1.96 14.69
N LEU A 77 13.47 0.86 14.45
CA LEU A 77 12.52 0.30 15.42
C LEU A 77 13.20 -0.05 16.75
N THR A 78 14.37 -0.68 16.70
CA THR A 78 15.12 -1.03 17.92
C THR A 78 15.61 0.20 18.68
N SER A 79 16.02 1.27 17.97
CA SER A 79 16.47 2.52 18.58
C SER A 79 15.36 3.25 19.35
N ILE A 80 14.09 3.01 18.98
CA ILE A 80 12.92 3.56 19.67
C ILE A 80 12.30 2.55 20.66
N GLY A 81 13.04 1.48 21.00
CA GLY A 81 12.69 0.57 22.10
C GLY A 81 11.86 -0.66 21.69
N TRP A 82 11.74 -0.98 20.41
CA TRP A 82 11.16 -2.28 20.01
C TRP A 82 12.15 -3.40 20.27
N SER A 83 11.65 -4.59 20.63
CA SER A 83 12.47 -5.80 20.65
C SER A 83 12.77 -6.29 19.23
N ASP A 84 13.90 -6.99 19.05
CA ASP A 84 14.30 -7.57 17.76
C ASP A 84 13.22 -8.49 17.18
N THR A 85 12.60 -9.31 18.02
CA THR A 85 11.51 -10.20 17.61
C THR A 85 10.32 -9.43 17.05
N ARG A 86 9.95 -8.33 17.70
CA ARG A 86 8.81 -7.49 17.28
C ARG A 86 9.14 -6.71 16.01
N ALA A 87 10.35 -6.16 15.89
CA ALA A 87 10.82 -5.51 14.68
C ALA A 87 10.87 -6.47 13.48
N SER A 88 11.36 -7.70 13.71
CA SER A 88 11.39 -8.77 12.70
C SER A 88 9.99 -9.19 12.25
N ALA A 89 9.03 -9.30 13.17
CA ALA A 89 7.63 -9.58 12.83
C ALA A 89 7.01 -8.47 11.96
N LEU A 90 7.27 -7.21 12.29
CA LEU A 90 6.85 -6.07 11.46
C LEU A 90 7.41 -6.19 10.05
N LEU A 91 8.72 -6.45 9.92
CA LEU A 91 9.39 -6.62 8.64
C LEU A 91 8.81 -7.77 7.82
N ALA A 92 8.49 -8.90 8.46
CA ALA A 92 7.82 -10.02 7.79
C ALA A 92 6.46 -9.60 7.19
N ILE A 93 5.66 -8.81 7.92
CA ILE A 93 4.38 -8.27 7.41
C ILE A 93 4.62 -7.40 6.19
N VAL A 94 5.46 -6.37 6.32
CA VAL A 94 5.62 -5.35 5.26
C VAL A 94 6.32 -5.89 4.02
N THR A 95 7.22 -6.86 4.18
CA THR A 95 7.91 -7.47 3.04
C THR A 95 7.06 -8.50 2.30
N THR A 96 5.86 -8.87 2.78
CA THR A 96 5.04 -9.92 2.14
C THR A 96 3.63 -9.45 1.73
N MET A 97 3.29 -8.18 1.98
CA MET A 97 1.93 -7.65 1.76
C MET A 97 1.69 -7.02 0.38
N SER A 98 2.74 -6.69 -0.39
CA SER A 98 2.57 -5.91 -1.62
C SER A 98 1.80 -6.68 -2.69
N TYR A 99 1.01 -5.95 -3.48
CA TYR A 99 0.18 -6.55 -4.53
C TYR A 99 0.98 -7.44 -5.48
N SER A 100 2.14 -6.98 -5.97
CA SER A 100 2.91 -7.74 -6.95
C SER A 100 3.42 -9.06 -6.39
N LYS A 101 3.76 -9.11 -5.09
CA LYS A 101 4.18 -10.35 -4.41
C LYS A 101 3.02 -11.32 -4.31
N LEU A 102 1.86 -10.86 -3.85
CA LEU A 102 0.67 -11.70 -3.73
C LEU A 102 0.07 -12.11 -5.07
N ASN A 103 0.19 -11.27 -6.10
CA ASN A 103 -0.32 -11.56 -7.45
C ASN A 103 0.42 -12.76 -8.07
N ALA A 104 1.71 -12.90 -7.78
CA ALA A 104 2.52 -14.05 -8.17
C ALA A 104 2.11 -15.35 -7.46
N LEU A 105 1.38 -15.26 -6.35
CA LEU A 105 0.89 -16.37 -5.54
C LEU A 105 -0.61 -16.62 -5.73
N THR A 106 -1.20 -16.11 -6.81
CA THR A 106 -2.65 -16.27 -7.04
C THR A 106 -3.00 -17.68 -7.51
N VAL A 107 -4.08 -18.23 -6.95
CA VAL A 107 -4.72 -19.47 -7.39
C VAL A 107 -6.16 -19.14 -7.73
N ASP A 108 -6.62 -19.50 -8.94
CA ASP A 108 -7.95 -19.15 -9.46
C ASP A 108 -8.27 -17.65 -9.34
N ARG A 109 -7.28 -16.80 -9.62
CA ARG A 109 -7.34 -15.31 -9.52
C ARG A 109 -7.55 -14.77 -8.11
N LYS A 110 -7.38 -15.59 -7.07
CA LYS A 110 -7.44 -15.17 -5.66
C LYS A 110 -6.04 -15.21 -5.04
N PRO A 111 -5.65 -14.20 -4.26
CA PRO A 111 -4.35 -14.18 -3.60
C PRO A 111 -4.27 -15.26 -2.51
N VAL A 112 -3.15 -15.99 -2.48
CA VAL A 112 -2.78 -16.82 -1.34
C VAL A 112 -1.98 -15.98 -0.36
N PHE A 113 -2.40 -15.97 0.91
CA PHE A 113 -1.77 -15.14 1.94
C PHE A 113 -0.72 -15.94 2.72
N PRO A 114 0.43 -15.32 3.05
CA PRO A 114 1.40 -15.90 3.96
C PRO A 114 0.79 -16.02 5.36
N ASP A 115 1.23 -17.06 6.08
CA ASP A 115 0.92 -17.22 7.50
C ASP A 115 1.86 -16.35 8.33
N HIS A 116 1.29 -15.49 9.16
CA HIS A 116 2.00 -14.61 10.10
C HIS A 116 1.70 -14.96 11.56
N GLY A 117 1.12 -16.15 11.81
CA GLY A 117 0.73 -16.60 13.14
C GLY A 117 -0.17 -15.58 13.85
N ASP A 118 0.23 -15.18 15.05
CA ASP A 118 -0.49 -14.20 15.88
C ASP A 118 -0.67 -12.85 15.19
N TRP A 119 0.20 -12.51 14.22
CA TRP A 119 0.12 -11.26 13.47
C TRP A 119 -0.73 -11.34 12.19
N GLY A 120 -1.36 -12.48 11.89
CA GLY A 120 -2.17 -12.65 10.69
C GLY A 120 -3.30 -11.62 10.56
N ARG A 121 -3.95 -11.26 11.67
CA ARG A 121 -4.98 -10.22 11.68
C ARG A 121 -4.39 -8.85 11.32
N VAL A 122 -3.26 -8.47 11.93
CA VAL A 122 -2.55 -7.22 11.63
C VAL A 122 -2.10 -7.18 10.17
N TYR A 123 -1.55 -8.27 9.64
CA TYR A 123 -1.18 -8.39 8.23
C TYR A 123 -2.35 -8.02 7.31
N HIS A 124 -3.53 -8.58 7.55
CA HIS A 124 -4.72 -8.27 6.74
C HIS A 124 -5.19 -6.82 6.88
N ILE A 125 -5.07 -6.20 8.05
CA ILE A 125 -5.40 -4.79 8.26
C ILE A 125 -4.49 -3.90 7.41
N VAL A 126 -3.18 -4.06 7.57
CA VAL A 126 -2.17 -3.22 6.93
C VAL A 126 -2.26 -3.34 5.41
N ARG A 127 -2.42 -4.56 4.90
CA ARG A 127 -2.61 -4.84 3.47
C ARG A 127 -3.87 -4.22 2.90
N GLN A 128 -5.00 -4.37 3.59
CA GLN A 128 -6.25 -3.78 3.11
C GLN A 128 -6.21 -2.25 3.18
N ALA A 129 -5.50 -1.67 4.16
CA ALA A 129 -5.29 -0.24 4.23
C ALA A 129 -4.52 0.32 3.02
N ASP A 130 -3.41 -0.30 2.61
CA ASP A 130 -2.68 0.11 1.39
C ASP A 130 -3.54 -0.07 0.12
N LEU A 131 -4.29 -1.18 0.02
CA LEU A 131 -5.22 -1.37 -1.10
C LEU A 131 -6.31 -0.29 -1.16
N LEU A 132 -6.85 0.15 -0.02
CA LEU A 132 -7.81 1.26 0.04
C LEU A 132 -7.16 2.57 -0.44
N CYS A 133 -5.91 2.85 -0.05
CA CYS A 133 -5.16 4.00 -0.55
C CYS A 133 -4.95 3.98 -2.07
N SER A 134 -4.94 2.80 -2.71
CA SER A 134 -4.72 2.70 -4.16
C SER A 134 -5.91 3.15 -5.01
N TYR A 135 -7.08 3.41 -4.42
CA TYR A 135 -8.19 4.08 -5.11
C TYR A 135 -7.94 5.58 -5.36
N ARG A 136 -6.89 6.18 -4.78
CA ARG A 136 -6.51 7.58 -5.07
C ARG A 136 -5.89 7.67 -6.47
N VAL A 137 -6.67 8.16 -7.44
CA VAL A 137 -6.26 8.26 -8.86
C VAL A 137 -4.97 9.08 -9.03
N HIS A 138 -4.84 10.20 -8.32
CA HIS A 138 -3.65 11.06 -8.40
C HIS A 138 -2.34 10.33 -8.05
N ARG A 139 -2.38 9.42 -7.06
CA ARG A 139 -1.21 8.61 -6.66
C ARG A 139 -0.77 7.70 -7.81
N CYS A 140 -1.72 7.08 -8.50
CA CYS A 140 -1.43 6.26 -9.68
C CYS A 140 -0.78 7.08 -10.79
N TYR A 141 -1.28 8.30 -11.04
CA TYR A 141 -0.73 9.22 -12.03
C TYR A 141 0.71 9.67 -11.69
N GLN A 142 0.97 10.05 -10.44
CA GLN A 142 2.32 10.41 -9.97
C GLN A 142 3.32 9.26 -10.16
N TYR A 143 2.90 8.04 -9.86
CA TYR A 143 3.73 6.87 -10.10
C TYR A 143 4.01 6.67 -11.60
N GLN A 144 3.02 6.86 -12.48
CA GLN A 144 3.21 6.77 -13.93
C GLN A 144 4.21 7.82 -14.44
N LEU A 145 4.13 9.07 -13.97
CA LEU A 145 5.11 10.13 -14.31
C LEU A 145 6.54 9.72 -13.96
N ARG A 146 6.74 9.04 -12.82
CA ARG A 146 8.07 8.56 -12.42
C ARG A 146 8.59 7.47 -13.36
N ILE A 147 7.79 6.44 -13.62
CA ILE A 147 8.27 5.26 -14.35
C ILE A 147 8.30 5.45 -15.87
N HIS A 148 7.60 6.47 -16.37
CA HIS A 148 7.53 6.81 -17.79
C HIS A 148 7.68 8.33 -18.01
N PRO A 149 8.83 8.95 -17.67
CA PRO A 149 9.01 10.40 -17.72
C PRO A 149 8.89 10.98 -19.14
N ASP A 150 9.05 10.16 -20.17
CA ASP A 150 9.02 10.55 -21.58
C ASP A 150 7.61 10.48 -22.20
N TRP A 151 6.61 10.00 -21.46
CA TRP A 151 5.23 9.92 -21.96
C TRP A 151 4.53 11.27 -21.94
N THR A 152 3.60 11.43 -22.86
CA THR A 152 2.67 12.55 -22.86
C THR A 152 1.65 12.41 -21.72
N GLU A 153 1.05 13.54 -21.32
CA GLU A 153 -0.04 13.53 -20.33
C GLU A 153 -1.19 12.59 -20.74
N ALA A 154 -1.53 12.54 -22.03
CA ALA A 154 -2.58 11.66 -22.55
C ALA A 154 -2.25 10.17 -22.35
N GLU A 155 -1.01 9.75 -22.64
CA GLU A 155 -0.55 8.36 -22.46
C GLU A 155 -0.60 7.96 -20.98
N HIS A 156 -0.19 8.86 -20.07
CA HIS A 156 -0.31 8.62 -18.64
C HIS A 156 -1.76 8.40 -18.22
N TRP A 157 -2.69 9.27 -18.63
CA TRP A 157 -4.10 9.13 -18.26
C TRP A 157 -4.75 7.88 -18.84
N VAL A 158 -4.40 7.49 -20.08
CA VAL A 158 -4.82 6.22 -20.66
C VAL A 158 -4.35 5.04 -19.82
N ARG A 159 -3.08 5.03 -19.40
CA ARG A 159 -2.54 3.94 -18.56
C ARG A 159 -3.15 3.93 -17.16
N VAL A 160 -3.34 5.10 -16.53
CA VAL A 160 -4.02 5.20 -15.23
C VAL A 160 -5.44 4.64 -15.33
N GLY A 161 -6.21 5.02 -16.36
CA GLY A 161 -7.54 4.48 -16.61
C GLY A 161 -7.53 2.96 -16.75
N ALA A 162 -6.61 2.41 -17.56
CA ALA A 162 -6.45 0.97 -17.73
C ALA A 162 -6.12 0.26 -16.40
N MET A 163 -5.20 0.80 -15.58
CA MET A 163 -4.86 0.23 -14.27
C MET A 163 -6.07 0.18 -13.33
N PHE A 164 -6.91 1.21 -13.32
CA PHE A 164 -8.13 1.20 -12.50
C PHE A 164 -9.12 0.14 -12.96
N GLN A 165 -9.36 0.03 -14.27
CA GLN A 165 -10.25 -0.98 -14.83
C GLN A 165 -9.74 -2.40 -14.60
N ASP A 166 -8.45 -2.63 -14.78
CA ASP A 166 -7.88 -3.98 -14.76
C ASP A 166 -7.49 -4.47 -13.38
N ARG A 167 -7.32 -3.57 -12.42
CA ARG A 167 -6.82 -3.92 -11.10
C ARG A 167 -7.69 -3.36 -9.99
N MET A 168 -7.73 -2.04 -9.78
CA MET A 168 -8.33 -1.45 -8.59
C MET A 168 -9.83 -1.73 -8.48
N PHE A 169 -10.58 -1.66 -9.59
CA PHE A 169 -12.01 -1.98 -9.59
C PHE A 169 -12.31 -3.48 -9.52
N LYS A 170 -11.30 -4.34 -9.75
CA LYS A 170 -11.42 -5.80 -9.64
C LYS A 170 -10.95 -6.36 -8.29
N TYR A 171 -10.45 -5.54 -7.37
CA TYR A 171 -9.95 -6.04 -6.07
C TYR A 171 -11.00 -6.83 -5.28
N VAL A 172 -12.23 -6.33 -5.20
CA VAL A 172 -13.31 -7.02 -4.47
C VAL A 172 -13.63 -8.36 -5.12
N THR A 173 -13.86 -8.37 -6.44
CA THR A 173 -14.24 -9.58 -7.17
C THR A 173 -13.11 -10.62 -7.23
N ASN A 174 -11.85 -10.17 -7.20
CA ASN A 174 -10.66 -11.03 -7.14
C ASN A 174 -10.27 -11.43 -5.70
N GLY A 175 -11.09 -11.13 -4.68
CA GLY A 175 -10.86 -11.60 -3.31
C GLY A 175 -9.71 -10.91 -2.57
N TRP A 176 -9.36 -9.68 -2.95
CA TRP A 176 -8.30 -8.93 -2.27
C TRP A 176 -8.77 -8.32 -0.94
N PHE A 177 -10.06 -8.16 -0.72
CA PHE A 177 -10.59 -7.73 0.57
C PHE A 177 -11.21 -8.93 1.29
N VAL A 178 -10.87 -9.09 2.57
CA VAL A 178 -11.29 -10.21 3.41
C VAL A 178 -12.16 -9.75 4.59
N SER A 179 -12.07 -8.47 4.99
CA SER A 179 -12.86 -7.93 6.10
C SER A 179 -14.08 -7.13 5.61
N ARG A 180 -15.16 -7.18 6.39
CA ARG A 180 -16.41 -6.45 6.08
C ARG A 180 -16.22 -4.95 6.19
N GLU A 181 -15.39 -4.54 7.15
CA GLU A 181 -15.04 -3.14 7.44
C GLU A 181 -14.35 -2.52 6.23
N ALA A 182 -13.42 -3.24 5.58
CA ALA A 182 -12.76 -2.75 4.39
C ALA A 182 -13.74 -2.68 3.21
N MET A 183 -14.57 -3.70 3.02
CA MET A 183 -15.56 -3.71 1.95
C MET A 183 -16.57 -2.55 2.06
N ALA A 184 -16.93 -2.15 3.28
CA ALA A 184 -17.84 -1.02 3.51
C ALA A 184 -17.25 0.34 3.09
N LEU A 185 -15.92 0.48 3.07
CA LEU A 185 -15.24 1.72 2.68
C LEU A 185 -15.07 1.87 1.16
N ILE A 186 -15.20 0.79 0.38
CA ILE A 186 -14.87 0.76 -1.05
C ILE A 186 -15.86 1.53 -1.93
N PRO A 187 -17.19 1.43 -1.77
CA PRO A 187 -18.14 2.10 -2.68
C PRO A 187 -17.88 3.61 -2.87
N PRO A 188 -17.73 4.43 -1.81
CA PRO A 188 -17.45 5.86 -1.99
C PRO A 188 -16.07 6.11 -2.62
N LEU A 189 -15.07 5.24 -2.40
CA LEU A 189 -13.76 5.35 -3.04
C LEU A 189 -13.81 5.07 -4.54
N ILE A 190 -14.60 4.08 -4.97
CA ILE A 190 -14.85 3.80 -6.39
C ILE A 190 -15.57 4.98 -7.05
N GLU A 191 -16.59 5.54 -6.39
CA GLU A 191 -17.32 6.69 -6.91
C GLU A 191 -16.38 7.90 -7.11
N GLN A 192 -15.53 8.20 -6.13
CA GLN A 192 -14.56 9.28 -6.25
C GLN A 192 -13.55 9.00 -7.36
N ALA A 193 -13.01 7.78 -7.44
CA ALA A 193 -12.05 7.42 -8.48
C ALA A 193 -12.64 7.56 -9.90
N LYS A 194 -13.92 7.20 -10.10
CA LYS A 194 -14.59 7.39 -11.39
C LYS A 194 -14.71 8.87 -11.76
N LYS A 195 -15.12 9.73 -10.81
CA LYS A 195 -15.18 11.19 -11.03
C LYS A 195 -13.81 11.77 -11.41
N ASP A 196 -12.76 11.33 -10.71
CA ASP A 196 -11.39 11.78 -10.97
C ASP A 196 -10.89 11.36 -12.38
N LEU A 197 -11.31 10.18 -12.87
CA LEU A 197 -10.95 9.66 -14.20
C LEU A 197 -11.75 10.32 -15.34
N GLU A 198 -13.05 10.57 -15.13
CA GLU A 198 -13.94 11.20 -16.11
C GLU A 198 -13.48 12.61 -16.47
N GLY A 199 -13.00 13.38 -15.49
CA GLY A 199 -12.47 14.73 -15.71
C GLY A 199 -11.17 14.81 -16.53
N ARG A 200 -10.60 13.67 -16.95
CA ARG A 200 -9.26 13.57 -17.55
C ARG A 200 -9.22 12.89 -18.92
N ASN A 201 -10.37 12.60 -19.55
CA ASN A 201 -10.46 11.83 -20.80
C ASN A 201 -9.69 10.50 -20.76
N ALA A 202 -9.64 9.85 -19.58
CA ALA A 202 -8.98 8.57 -19.37
C ALA A 202 -9.82 7.41 -19.97
N VAL A 203 -10.02 7.42 -21.30
CA VAL A 203 -10.66 6.32 -22.03
C VAL A 203 -9.54 5.44 -22.58
N ALA A 204 -9.22 4.37 -21.85
CA ALA A 204 -8.32 3.35 -22.37
C ALA A 204 -8.99 2.66 -23.58
N PRO A 205 -8.32 2.55 -24.74
CA PRO A 205 -8.81 1.75 -25.86
C PRO A 205 -9.00 0.29 -25.42
N ALA A 206 -10.02 -0.38 -25.96
CA ALA A 206 -10.20 -1.81 -25.75
C ALA A 206 -8.94 -2.57 -26.19
N GLY A 207 -8.29 -3.30 -25.27
CA GLY A 207 -7.10 -4.10 -25.57
C GLY A 207 -5.75 -3.42 -25.32
N TYR A 208 -5.69 -2.29 -24.59
CA TYR A 208 -4.42 -1.74 -24.12
C TYR A 208 -3.75 -2.75 -23.17
N GLY A 209 -2.67 -3.39 -23.64
CA GLY A 209 -2.00 -4.50 -22.98
C GLY A 209 -1.50 -4.20 -21.56
N VAL A 210 -1.47 -5.26 -20.76
CA VAL A 210 -1.07 -5.30 -19.34
C VAL A 210 0.36 -4.85 -19.14
#